data_AF-A0A2X3CQY4-F1
#
_entry.id   AF-A0A2X3CQY4-F1
#
_cell.length_a   1.000
_cell.length_b   1.000
_cell.length_c   1.000
_cell.angle_alpha   90.00
_cell.angle_beta   90.00
_cell.angle_gamma   90.00
#
_symmetry.space_group_name_H-M   'P 1'
#
loop_
_entity.id
_entity.type
_entity.pdbx_description
1 polymer ?
#
loop_
_entity_poly.entity_id
_entity_poly.type
_entity_poly.pdbx_seq_one_letter_code
_entity_poly.pdbx_strand_id
1 'polypeptide(L)'
;MLQQTQVTTVIPYFERFMARFPTVVDLANAPLDEVLHLWTGLGYYARARNLHKAAQQVATLHGGEFPRTFDEVAALPGVGRSTAGRFYPFRSVSIIRFSTAT
;
A
#
# COMPACT_ATOMS: atom_id res chain seq x y z
N MET A 1 -0.13 -3.06 -5.34
CA MET A 1 -0.19 -4.42 -5.92
C MET A 1 -0.18 -4.41 -7.45
N LEU A 2 -0.92 -3.52 -8.13
CA LEU A 2 -1.07 -3.51 -9.60
C LEU A 2 0.17 -3.10 -10.44
N GLN A 3 1.28 -2.68 -9.83
CA GLN A 3 2.48 -2.37 -10.60
C GLN A 3 3.00 -3.65 -11.29
N GLN A 4 2.98 -3.71 -12.62
CA GLN A 4 3.48 -4.85 -13.41
C GLN A 4 2.75 -6.19 -13.16
N THR A 5 1.49 -6.17 -12.70
CA THR A 5 0.66 -7.37 -12.52
C THR A 5 -0.76 -7.11 -13.05
N GLN A 6 -1.35 -8.10 -13.74
CA GLN A 6 -2.69 -7.97 -14.31
C GLN A 6 -3.77 -7.86 -13.23
N VAL A 7 -4.82 -7.08 -13.50
CA VAL A 7 -5.92 -6.81 -12.55
C VAL A 7 -6.59 -8.10 -12.09
N THR A 8 -6.90 -9.01 -13.01
CA THR A 8 -7.55 -10.30 -12.75
C THR A 8 -6.78 -11.16 -11.76
N THR A 9 -5.45 -11.12 -11.79
CA THR A 9 -4.59 -11.84 -10.86
C THR A 9 -4.56 -11.20 -9.49
N VAL A 10 -4.70 -9.86 -9.40
CA VAL A 10 -4.55 -9.11 -8.14
C VAL A 10 -5.83 -9.09 -7.30
N ILE A 11 -7.01 -9.13 -7.92
CA ILE A 11 -8.31 -9.07 -7.21
C ILE A 11 -8.37 -10.02 -5.99
N PRO A 12 -8.15 -11.34 -6.12
CA PRO A 12 -8.28 -12.25 -4.98
C PRO A 12 -7.20 -12.03 -3.91
N TYR A 13 -6.03 -11.50 -4.28
CA TYR A 13 -5.01 -11.13 -3.30
C TYR A 13 -5.40 -9.88 -2.53
N PHE A 14 -5.91 -8.88 -3.24
CA PHE A 14 -6.35 -7.63 -2.64
C PHE A 14 -7.50 -7.86 -1.65
N GLU A 15 -8.49 -8.68 -2.01
CA GLU A 15 -9.61 -9.01 -1.13
C GLU A 15 -9.14 -9.67 0.17
N ARG A 16 -8.26 -10.68 0.09
CA ARG A 16 -7.66 -11.31 1.27
C ARG A 16 -6.85 -10.33 2.11
N PHE A 17 -6.09 -9.45 1.45
CA PHE A 17 -5.26 -8.47 2.13
C PHE A 17 -6.09 -7.44 2.89
N MET A 18 -7.17 -6.94 2.28
CA MET A 18 -8.10 -6.01 2.92
C MET A 18 -8.95 -6.65 4.02
N ALA A 19 -9.32 -7.93 3.86
CA ALA A 19 -10.01 -8.67 4.91
C ALA A 19 -9.11 -8.85 6.15
N ARG A 20 -7.80 -9.06 5.95
CA ARG A 20 -6.85 -9.24 7.05
C ARG A 20 -6.36 -7.93 7.65
N PHE A 21 -6.16 -6.90 6.83
CA PHE A 21 -5.68 -5.58 7.23
C PHE A 21 -6.67 -4.49 6.79
N PRO A 22 -7.77 -4.30 7.54
CA PRO A 22 -8.78 -3.29 7.20
C PRO A 22 -8.23 -1.86 7.25
N THR A 23 -7.28 -1.61 8.15
CA THR A 23 -6.65 -0.29 8.32
C THR A 23 -5.14 -0.32 8.08
N VAL A 24 -4.56 0.84 7.79
CA VAL A 24 -3.10 1.01 7.67
C VAL A 24 -2.39 0.70 8.99
N VAL A 25 -3.05 0.91 10.13
CA VAL A 25 -2.52 0.60 11.45
C VAL A 25 -2.46 -0.92 11.67
N ASP A 26 -3.48 -1.65 11.24
CA ASP A 26 -3.45 -3.13 11.29
C ASP A 26 -2.31 -3.69 10.45
N LEU A 27 -2.07 -3.12 9.26
CA LEU A 27 -0.96 -3.48 8.40
C LEU A 27 0.40 -3.11 9.01
N ALA A 28 0.49 -1.97 9.71
CA ALA A 28 1.71 -1.51 10.36
C ALA A 28 2.11 -2.39 11.56
N ASN A 29 1.12 -2.83 12.34
CA ASN A 29 1.32 -3.65 13.54
C ASN A 29 1.49 -5.14 13.24
N ALA A 30 1.16 -5.60 12.04
CA ALA A 30 1.32 -6.99 11.64
C ALA A 30 2.80 -7.39 11.55
N PRO A 31 3.17 -8.64 11.86
CA PRO A 31 4.52 -9.13 11.61
C PRO A 31 4.80 -9.19 10.11
N LEU A 32 6.04 -8.84 9.71
CA LEU A 32 6.44 -8.82 8.30
C LEU A 32 6.22 -10.18 7.61
N ASP A 33 6.45 -11.28 8.32
CA ASP A 33 6.28 -12.63 7.78
C ASP A 33 4.83 -12.91 7.36
N GLU A 34 3.86 -12.39 8.09
CA GLU A 34 2.43 -12.52 7.75
C GLU A 34 2.09 -11.70 6.49
N VAL A 35 2.66 -10.50 6.38
CA VAL A 35 2.53 -9.67 5.17
C VAL A 35 3.12 -10.37 3.95
N LEU A 36 4.30 -10.98 4.09
CA LEU A 36 4.96 -11.73 3.02
C LEU A 36 4.19 -13.01 2.68
N HIS A 37 3.62 -13.70 3.66
CA HIS A 37 2.78 -14.87 3.47
C HIS A 37 1.58 -14.55 2.56
N LEU A 38 0.84 -13.48 2.86
CA LEU A 38 -0.30 -13.03 2.06
C LEU A 38 0.10 -12.51 0.66
N TRP A 39 1.37 -12.16 0.47
CA TRP A 39 1.94 -11.72 -0.81
C TRP A 39 2.48 -12.87 -1.68
N THR A 40 2.55 -14.09 -1.12
CA THR A 40 3.11 -15.27 -1.79
C THR A 40 2.36 -15.55 -3.09
N GLY A 41 3.07 -15.56 -4.22
CA GLY A 41 2.50 -15.77 -5.55
C GLY A 41 2.38 -14.51 -6.42
N LEU A 42 2.45 -13.30 -5.85
CA LEU A 42 2.49 -12.04 -6.62
C LEU A 42 3.89 -11.67 -7.13
N GLY A 43 4.94 -12.32 -6.62
CA GLY A 43 6.33 -11.98 -6.90
C GLY A 43 6.74 -10.57 -6.43
N TYR A 44 7.99 -10.19 -6.71
CA TYR A 44 8.52 -8.87 -6.37
C TYR A 44 8.30 -8.47 -4.89
N TYR A 45 8.75 -9.32 -3.96
CA TYR A 45 8.59 -9.15 -2.50
C TYR A 45 9.17 -7.85 -1.93
N ALA A 46 10.05 -7.16 -2.67
CA ALA A 46 10.49 -5.81 -2.31
C ALA A 46 9.31 -4.83 -2.18
N ARG A 47 8.25 -5.00 -2.99
CA ARG A 47 7.03 -4.18 -2.91
C ARG A 47 6.26 -4.40 -1.61
N ALA A 48 6.15 -5.66 -1.18
CA ALA A 48 5.50 -6.01 0.09
C ALA A 48 6.23 -5.38 1.28
N ARG A 49 7.57 -5.50 1.29
CA ARG A 49 8.42 -4.91 2.33
C ARG A 49 8.32 -3.38 2.36
N ASN A 50 8.33 -2.73 1.20
CA ASN A 50 8.19 -1.28 1.12
C ASN A 50 6.80 -0.82 1.55
N LEU A 51 5.74 -1.53 1.16
CA LEU A 51 4.38 -1.25 1.59
C LEU A 51 4.24 -1.34 3.11
N HIS A 52 4.81 -2.38 3.73
CA HIS A 52 4.77 -2.55 5.19
C HIS A 52 5.53 -1.44 5.91
N LYS A 53 6.73 -1.08 5.44
CA LYS A 53 7.49 0.06 5.98
C LYS A 53 6.74 1.38 5.84
N ALA A 54 6.09 1.62 4.69
CA ALA A 54 5.27 2.80 4.49
C ALA A 54 4.07 2.82 5.46
N ALA A 55 3.41 1.69 5.69
CA ALA A 55 2.33 1.60 6.67
C ALA A 55 2.82 1.92 8.10
N GLN A 56 3.98 1.40 8.50
CA GLN A 56 4.61 1.72 9.78
C GLN A 56 4.94 3.21 9.93
N GLN A 57 5.49 3.82 8.88
CA GLN A 57 5.78 5.24 8.88
C GLN A 57 4.51 6.10 8.96
N VAL A 58 3.43 5.71 8.26
CA VAL A 58 2.12 6.37 8.35
C VAL A 58 1.52 6.23 9.74
N ALA A 59 1.57 5.04 10.34
CA ALA A 59 1.09 4.82 11.71
C ALA A 59 1.87 5.67 12.74
N THR A 60 3.19 5.77 12.57
CA THR A 60 4.08 6.43 13.53
C THR A 60 4.07 7.96 13.40
N LEU A 61 4.15 8.48 12.18
CA LEU A 61 4.30 9.92 11.92
C LEU A 61 2.97 10.65 11.75
N HIS A 62 1.93 9.95 11.31
CA HIS A 62 0.64 10.55 10.96
C HIS A 62 -0.52 9.97 11.79
N GLY A 63 -0.23 9.21 12.86
CA GLY A 63 -1.24 8.66 13.77
C GLY A 63 -2.21 7.67 13.10
N GLY A 64 -1.79 7.03 12.00
CA GLY A 64 -2.63 6.14 11.21
C GLY A 64 -3.51 6.84 10.18
N GLU A 65 -3.44 8.17 10.06
CA GLU A 65 -4.02 8.88 8.93
C GLU A 65 -3.05 8.90 7.75
N PHE A 66 -3.54 8.60 6.55
CA PHE A 66 -2.70 8.70 5.36
C PHE A 66 -2.29 10.17 5.11
N PRO A 67 -1.00 10.46 4.84
CA PRO A 67 -0.51 11.81 4.67
C PRO A 67 -1.26 12.57 3.56
N ARG A 68 -1.48 13.87 3.80
CA ARG A 68 -2.35 14.70 2.95
C ARG A 68 -1.58 15.62 2.03
N THR A 69 -0.26 15.72 2.19
CA THR A 69 0.60 16.56 1.34
C THR A 69 1.47 15.72 0.41
N PHE A 70 1.78 16.28 -0.76
CA PHE A 70 2.60 15.60 -1.76
C PHE A 70 3.98 15.22 -1.21
N ASP A 71 4.61 16.10 -0.44
CA ASP A 71 5.96 15.87 0.10
C ASP A 71 5.96 14.74 1.14
N GLU A 72 4.94 14.67 2.00
CA GLU A 72 4.79 13.57 2.96
C GLU A 72 4.54 12.23 2.24
N VAL A 73 3.72 12.23 1.18
CA VAL A 73 3.47 11.03 0.38
C VAL A 73 4.73 10.60 -0.37
N ALA A 74 5.51 11.54 -0.92
CA ALA A 74 6.76 11.26 -1.62
C ALA A 74 7.90 10.81 -0.68
N ALA A 75 7.79 11.10 0.61
CA ALA A 75 8.73 10.62 1.62
C ALA A 75 8.49 9.16 2.04
N LEU A 76 7.41 8.52 1.57
CA LEU A 76 7.11 7.13 1.91
C LEU A 76 8.01 6.13 1.14
N PRO A 77 8.50 5.07 1.81
CA PRO A 77 9.32 4.03 1.20
C PRO A 77 8.64 3.37 0.00
N GLY A 78 9.31 3.40 -1.15
CA GLY A 78 8.78 2.82 -2.40
C GLY A 78 7.79 3.69 -3.16
N VAL A 79 7.51 4.92 -2.69
CA VAL A 79 6.72 5.93 -3.39
C VAL A 79 7.66 6.97 -3.99
N GLY A 80 8.02 6.81 -5.27
CA GLY A 80 8.79 7.84 -5.99
C GLY A 80 7.92 9.06 -6.36
N ARG A 81 8.53 10.20 -6.75
CA ARG A 81 7.83 11.43 -7.17
C ARG A 81 6.72 11.20 -8.21
N SER A 82 6.92 10.28 -9.15
CA SER A 82 5.91 9.90 -10.16
C SER A 82 4.71 9.15 -9.57
N THR A 83 4.92 8.44 -8.46
CA THR A 83 3.86 7.73 -7.73
C THR A 83 3.14 8.69 -6.77
N ALA A 84 3.87 9.60 -6.12
CA ALA A 84 3.27 10.61 -5.23
C ALA A 84 2.25 11.50 -5.94
N GLY A 85 2.52 11.90 -7.19
CA GLY A 85 1.58 12.71 -8.00
C GLY A 85 0.25 12.02 -8.31
N ARG A 86 0.21 10.69 -8.26
CA ARG A 86 -1.00 9.89 -8.47
C ARG A 86 -1.81 9.69 -7.19
N PHE A 87 -1.20 9.87 -6.03
CA PHE A 87 -1.79 9.66 -4.70
C PHE A 87 -2.26 10.98 -4.06
N TYR A 88 -1.63 12.12 -4.40
CA TYR A 88 -1.98 13.45 -3.91
C TYR A 88 -3.49 13.82 -3.98
N PRO A 89 -4.28 13.43 -4.99
CA PRO A 89 -5.71 13.74 -5.00
C PRO A 89 -6.58 12.78 -4.14
N PHE A 90 -6.04 11.70 -3.57
CA PHE A 90 -6.83 10.65 -2.92
C PHE A 90 -6.66 10.65 -1.39
N ARG A 91 -7.78 10.82 -0.67
CA ARG A 91 -7.82 11.12 0.78
C ARG A 91 -8.13 9.92 1.70
N SER A 92 -8.05 8.69 1.22
CA SER A 92 -8.46 7.51 2.00
C SER A 92 -7.68 6.25 1.61
N VAL A 93 -7.59 5.26 2.52
CA VAL A 93 -6.91 3.96 2.36
C VAL A 93 -7.38 3.18 1.10
N SER A 94 -8.50 3.61 0.51
CA SER A 94 -9.01 3.22 -0.82
C SER A 94 -8.10 3.52 -2.02
N ILE A 95 -6.86 3.95 -1.82
CA ILE A 95 -5.87 4.23 -2.87
C ILE A 95 -5.47 2.98 -3.69
N ILE A 96 -5.92 1.78 -3.31
CA ILE A 96 -5.82 0.58 -4.17
C ILE A 96 -7.04 0.45 -5.11
N ARG A 97 -7.91 1.48 -5.22
CA ARG A 97 -9.13 1.42 -6.04
C ARG A 97 -9.11 2.23 -7.35
N PHE A 98 -8.09 3.02 -7.67
CA PHE A 98 -8.11 3.82 -8.91
C PHE A 98 -6.80 3.74 -9.70
N SER A 99 -6.67 2.67 -10.49
CA SER A 99 -5.92 2.71 -11.74
C SER A 99 -6.62 1.85 -12.79
N THR A 100 -7.91 2.11 -12.98
CA THR A 100 -8.68 1.73 -14.16
C THR A 100 -9.51 2.94 -14.58
N ALA A 101 -8.89 3.85 -15.34
CA ALA A 101 -9.55 4.75 -16.28
C ALA A 101 -8.46 5.42 -17.14
N THR A 102 -8.40 4.98 -18.40
CA THR A 102 -7.45 5.30 -19.48
C THR A 102 -6.11 4.59 -19.42
#